data_AF-A0A5C7SGV6-F1
#
_entry.id   AF-A0A5C7SGV6-F1
#
_cell.length_a   1.000
_cell.length_b   1.000
_cell.length_c   1.000
_cell.angle_alpha   90.00
_cell.angle_beta   90.00
_cell.angle_gamma   90.00
#
_symmetry.space_group_name_H-M   'P 1'
#
loop_
_entity.id
_entity.type
_entity.pdbx_description
1 polymer ?
#
loop_
_entity_poly.entity_id
_entity_poly.type
_entity_poly.pdbx_seq_one_letter_code
_entity_poly.pdbx_strand_id
1 'polypeptide(L)'
;MTRLIQRTELETYYYTPVHCPFCGVRVMGADPSDETRITACPHTLFIAHDTGFEYRSARLDHNLHLDGLSEREIEARWHEDARGIDGFTDTVCLPDAIKVAAYAPAPSAYGSYYGFAPQE
;
A
#
# COMPACT_ATOMS: atom_id res chain seq x y z
N MET A 1 17.02 -16.16 1.84
CA MET A 1 15.64 -16.31 1.31
C MET A 1 15.02 -14.94 1.36
N THR A 2 14.70 -14.35 0.21
CA THR A 2 13.94 -13.10 0.13
C THR A 2 12.52 -13.40 0.61
N ARG A 3 12.11 -12.82 1.74
CA ARG A 3 10.73 -12.94 2.22
C ARG A 3 9.98 -11.75 1.65
N LEU A 4 9.27 -11.98 0.56
CA LEU A 4 8.38 -11.00 -0.03
C LEU A 4 7.15 -10.80 0.87
N ILE A 5 6.55 -9.62 0.76
CA ILE A 5 5.33 -9.23 1.46
C ILE A 5 4.20 -10.27 1.25
N GLN A 6 3.50 -10.62 2.33
CA GLN A 6 2.31 -11.47 2.26
C GLN A 6 1.15 -10.66 1.68
N ARG A 7 0.25 -11.32 0.93
CA ARG A 7 -0.80 -10.62 0.19
C ARG A 7 -2.18 -11.18 0.51
N THR A 8 -3.15 -10.29 0.69
CA THR A 8 -4.59 -10.59 0.81
C THR A 8 -5.39 -9.72 -0.15
N GLU A 9 -6.37 -10.29 -0.83
CA GLU A 9 -7.17 -9.61 -1.85
C GLU A 9 -8.63 -9.44 -1.40
N LEU A 10 -9.19 -8.26 -1.67
CA LEU A 10 -10.59 -7.90 -1.42
C LEU A 10 -11.28 -7.58 -2.75
N GLU A 11 -12.11 -8.50 -3.24
CA GLU A 11 -12.84 -8.33 -4.51
C GLU A 11 -14.34 -8.04 -4.29
N THR A 12 -15.00 -8.80 -3.41
CA THR A 12 -16.45 -8.66 -3.19
C THR A 12 -16.80 -7.44 -2.35
N TYR A 13 -16.05 -7.21 -1.27
CA TYR A 13 -16.25 -6.10 -0.34
C TYR A 13 -15.02 -5.18 -0.37
N TYR A 14 -14.58 -4.79 -1.57
CA TYR A 14 -13.37 -4.01 -1.80
C TYR A 14 -13.38 -2.64 -1.11
N TYR A 15 -14.56 -2.07 -0.85
CA TYR A 15 -14.77 -0.82 -0.12
C TYR A 15 -14.65 -0.98 1.41
N THR A 16 -14.39 -2.19 1.90
CA THR A 16 -14.28 -2.44 3.34
C THR A 16 -13.12 -1.64 3.91
N PRO A 17 -13.32 -0.94 5.04
CA PRO A 17 -12.25 -0.23 5.70
C PRO A 17 -11.06 -1.13 6.06
N VAL A 18 -9.88 -0.75 5.58
CA VAL A 18 -8.65 -1.45 5.93
C VAL A 18 -8.12 -0.95 7.27
N HIS A 19 -7.95 -1.89 8.19
CA HIS A 19 -7.35 -1.67 9.49
C HIS A 19 -5.95 -2.25 9.50
N CYS A 20 -5.03 -1.58 10.19
CA CYS A 20 -3.70 -2.10 10.43
C CYS A 20 -3.81 -3.43 11.20
N PRO A 21 -3.23 -4.53 10.70
CA PRO A 21 -3.32 -5.84 11.34
C PRO A 21 -2.54 -5.91 12.67
N PHE A 22 -1.67 -4.93 12.94
CA PHE A 22 -0.81 -4.91 14.12
C PHE A 22 -1.38 -4.08 15.28
N CYS A 23 -1.99 -2.93 15.00
CA CYS A 23 -2.54 -2.04 16.05
C CYS A 23 -4.03 -1.73 15.93
N GLY A 24 -4.71 -2.23 14.90
CA GLY A 24 -6.14 -2.03 14.71
C GLY A 24 -6.54 -0.62 14.25
N VAL A 25 -5.60 0.30 14.04
CA VAL A 25 -5.90 1.64 13.49
C VAL A 25 -6.48 1.48 12.08
N ARG A 26 -7.67 2.04 11.85
CA ARG A 26 -8.22 2.22 10.51
C ARG A 26 -7.35 3.23 9.76
N VAL A 27 -6.77 2.86 8.62
CA VAL A 27 -5.76 3.70 7.94
C VAL A 27 -6.31 4.56 6.79
N MET A 28 -7.53 4.27 6.34
CA MET A 28 -8.26 5.07 5.34
C MET A 28 -9.72 5.24 5.75
N GLY A 29 -10.25 6.43 5.53
CA GLY A 29 -11.64 6.81 5.83
C GLY A 29 -11.98 6.74 7.32
N ALA A 30 -11.00 6.94 8.21
CA ALA A 30 -11.21 6.89 9.66
C ALA A 30 -12.15 7.98 10.18
N ASP A 31 -12.42 9.00 9.37
CA ASP A 31 -13.35 10.08 9.69
C ASP A 31 -14.67 9.90 8.91
N PRO A 32 -15.83 9.76 9.57
CA PRO A 32 -17.14 9.71 8.90
C PRO A 32 -17.47 10.97 8.10
N SER A 33 -16.79 12.09 8.37
CA SER A 33 -16.95 13.35 7.65
C SER A 33 -15.93 13.55 6.53
N ASP A 34 -14.89 12.70 6.46
CA ASP A 34 -13.85 12.75 5.45
C ASP A 34 -13.31 11.35 5.14
N GLU A 35 -13.93 10.71 4.16
CA GLU A 35 -13.53 9.38 3.68
C GLU A 35 -12.14 9.37 3.02
N THR A 36 -11.61 10.54 2.65
CA THR A 36 -10.27 10.69 2.04
C THR A 36 -9.16 10.83 3.07
N ARG A 37 -9.51 11.01 4.35
CA ARG A 37 -8.52 11.20 5.40
C ARG A 37 -7.69 9.94 5.61
N ILE A 38 -6.39 10.09 5.39
CA ILE A 38 -5.37 9.09 5.72
C ILE A 38 -5.02 9.19 7.20
N THR A 39 -5.06 8.05 7.87
CA THR A 39 -4.70 7.90 9.29
C THR A 39 -3.65 6.80 9.43
N ALA A 40 -2.54 6.98 8.72
CA ALA A 40 -1.40 6.10 8.81
C ALA A 40 -0.92 5.94 10.25
N CYS A 41 -0.48 4.73 10.59
CA CYS A 41 0.12 4.41 11.88
C CYS A 41 1.60 4.02 11.67
N PRO A 42 2.39 3.83 12.74
CA PRO A 42 3.79 3.45 12.61
C PRO A 42 4.04 2.16 11.80
N HIS A 43 3.06 1.27 11.74
CA HIS A 43 3.12 0.04 10.95
C HIS A 43 2.82 0.25 9.46
N THR A 44 2.18 1.35 9.08
CA THR A 44 1.77 1.63 7.70
C THR A 44 2.99 1.96 6.86
N LEU A 45 3.26 1.13 5.86
CA LEU A 45 4.34 1.31 4.90
C LEU A 45 3.93 2.21 3.74
N PHE A 46 2.77 1.91 3.15
CA PHE A 46 2.19 2.66 2.04
C PHE A 46 0.67 2.61 2.03
N ILE A 47 0.07 3.63 1.41
CA ILE A 47 -1.28 3.62 0.86
C ILE A 47 -1.15 4.08 -0.58
N ALA A 48 -1.66 3.29 -1.51
CA ALA A 48 -1.50 3.53 -2.94
C ALA A 48 -2.74 3.10 -3.70
N HIS A 49 -2.81 3.55 -4.94
CA HIS A 49 -3.78 3.16 -5.94
C HIS A 49 -3.11 3.17 -7.31
N ASP A 50 -3.81 2.73 -8.35
CA ASP A 50 -3.24 2.57 -9.70
C ASP A 50 -2.59 3.81 -10.30
N THR A 51 -2.87 5.01 -9.77
CA THR A 51 -2.30 6.28 -10.24
C THR A 51 -1.16 6.81 -9.38
N GLY A 52 -0.76 6.12 -8.29
CA GLY A 52 0.35 6.54 -7.45
C GLY A 52 0.17 6.26 -5.96
N PHE A 53 1.11 6.79 -5.17
CA PHE A 53 1.09 6.70 -3.72
C PHE A 53 0.37 7.90 -3.10
N GLU A 54 -0.61 7.61 -2.25
CA GLU A 54 -1.26 8.59 -1.37
C GLU A 54 -0.45 8.79 -0.07
N TYR A 55 0.23 7.73 0.36
CA TYR A 55 1.14 7.76 1.49
C TYR A 55 2.31 6.81 1.27
N ARG A 56 3.51 7.27 1.61
CA ARG A 56 4.72 6.45 1.75
C ARG A 56 5.39 6.78 3.07
N SER A 57 5.85 5.74 3.77
CA SER A 57 6.70 5.90 4.94
C SER A 57 8.18 5.92 4.53
N ALA A 58 9.02 6.59 5.32
CA ALA A 58 10.48 6.52 5.13
C ALA A 58 11.01 5.07 5.20
N ARG A 59 10.33 4.18 5.95
CA ARG A 59 10.68 2.76 6.03
C ARG A 59 10.45 2.03 4.70
N LEU A 60 9.39 2.39 3.97
CA LEU A 60 9.15 1.89 2.61
C LEU A 60 10.22 2.40 1.66
N ASP A 61 10.48 3.72 1.68
CA ASP A 61 11.43 4.34 0.78
C ASP A 61 12.82 3.71 0.94
N HIS A 62 13.24 3.46 2.18
CA HIS A 62 14.47 2.74 2.46
C HIS A 62 14.47 1.30 1.94
N ASN A 63 13.37 0.57 2.13
CA ASN A 63 13.26 -0.83 1.71
C ASN A 63 13.30 -1.01 0.19
N LEU A 64 12.70 -0.08 -0.55
CA LEU A 64 12.61 -0.12 -2.01
C LEU A 64 13.67 0.76 -2.70
N HIS A 65 14.62 1.30 -1.94
CA HIS A 65 15.69 2.17 -2.42
C HIS A 65 15.16 3.40 -3.19
N LEU A 66 14.14 4.05 -2.63
CA LEU A 66 13.52 5.28 -3.14
C LEU A 66 14.09 6.54 -2.48
N ASP A 67 14.92 6.39 -1.45
CA ASP A 67 15.59 7.50 -0.77
C ASP A 67 16.33 8.39 -1.78
N GLY A 68 15.99 9.69 -1.79
CA GLY A 68 16.65 10.68 -2.65
C GLY A 68 16.17 10.71 -4.11
N LEU A 69 15.20 9.88 -4.50
CA LEU A 69 14.55 9.96 -5.80
C LEU A 69 13.45 11.02 -5.83
N SER A 70 13.26 11.64 -6.99
CA SER A 70 12.10 12.50 -7.25
C SER A 70 10.84 11.66 -7.48
N GLU A 71 9.66 12.25 -7.29
CA GLU A 71 8.37 11.57 -7.54
C GLU A 71 8.29 10.99 -8.97
N ARG A 72 8.86 11.68 -9.96
CA ARG A 72 8.85 11.22 -11.36
C ARG A 72 9.76 10.02 -11.59
N GLU A 73 10.88 9.95 -10.88
CA GLU A 73 11.76 8.79 -10.90
C GLU A 73 11.10 7.62 -10.20
N ILE A 74 10.47 7.85 -9.05
CA ILE A 74 9.68 6.83 -8.35
C ILE A 74 8.56 6.33 -9.26
N GLU A 75 7.86 7.23 -9.96
CA GLU A 75 6.81 6.88 -10.91
C GLU A 75 7.30 5.92 -12.00
N ALA A 76 8.44 6.24 -12.60
CA ALA A 76 9.06 5.38 -13.61
C ALA A 76 9.33 3.96 -13.09
N ARG A 77 9.70 3.80 -11.81
CA ARG A 77 10.02 2.48 -11.22
C ARG A 77 8.84 1.54 -11.18
N TRP A 78 7.64 2.03 -10.87
CA TRP A 78 6.47 1.16 -10.86
C TRP A 78 5.83 1.01 -12.23
N HIS A 79 6.06 1.92 -13.18
CA HIS A 79 5.72 1.70 -14.59
C HIS A 79 6.58 0.61 -15.27
N GLU A 80 7.75 0.29 -14.72
CA GLU A 80 8.57 -0.84 -15.18
C GLU A 80 7.95 -2.21 -14.79
N ASP A 81 7.06 -2.25 -13.79
CA ASP A 81 6.37 -3.48 -13.39
C ASP A 81 5.12 -3.71 -14.25
N ALA A 82 4.94 -4.94 -14.74
CA ALA A 82 3.81 -5.31 -15.60
C ALA A 82 2.44 -5.15 -14.92
N ARG A 83 2.40 -5.15 -13.58
CA ARG A 83 1.20 -4.88 -12.76
C ARG A 83 1.21 -3.47 -12.17
N GLY A 84 2.07 -2.58 -12.66
CA GLY A 84 2.16 -1.21 -12.16
C GLY A 84 2.52 -1.16 -10.67
N ILE A 85 1.88 -0.24 -9.95
CA ILE A 85 2.10 -0.05 -8.51
C ILE A 85 1.67 -1.24 -7.67
N ASP A 86 0.73 -2.06 -8.16
CA ASP A 86 0.37 -3.32 -7.53
C ASP A 86 1.59 -4.25 -7.49
N GLY A 87 2.17 -4.57 -8.64
CA GLY A 87 3.32 -5.47 -8.70
C GLY A 87 4.55 -4.88 -8.01
N PHE A 88 4.80 -3.59 -8.21
CA PHE A 88 5.93 -2.90 -7.59
C PHE A 88 5.89 -3.01 -6.06
N THR A 89 4.72 -2.81 -5.43
CA THR A 89 4.59 -2.92 -3.97
C THR A 89 4.65 -4.36 -3.44
N ASP A 90 4.51 -5.38 -4.30
CA ASP A 90 4.75 -6.78 -3.92
C ASP A 90 6.27 -7.09 -3.73
N THR A 91 7.16 -6.18 -4.14
CA THR A 91 8.61 -6.35 -3.99
C THR A 91 9.13 -5.99 -2.58
N VAL A 92 8.26 -5.46 -1.71
CA VAL A 92 8.61 -5.13 -0.33
C VAL A 92 9.19 -6.35 0.38
N CYS A 93 10.39 -6.18 0.94
CA CYS A 93 11.15 -7.22 1.61
C CYS A 93 11.41 -6.82 3.06
N LEU A 94 10.35 -6.75 3.85
CA LEU A 94 10.40 -6.53 5.30
C LEU A 94 9.85 -7.77 6.03
N PRO A 95 10.42 -8.14 7.19
CA PRO A 95 9.89 -9.24 7.99
C PRO A 95 8.41 -9.05 8.30
N ASP A 96 7.63 -10.10 8.07
CA ASP A 96 6.20 -10.21 8.39
C ASP A 96 5.35 -9.05 7.81
N ALA A 97 5.79 -8.50 6.68
CA ALA A 97 5.02 -7.50 5.96
C ALA A 97 3.76 -8.09 5.34
N ILE A 98 2.68 -7.30 5.35
CA ILE A 98 1.37 -7.68 4.82
C ILE A 98 0.88 -6.57 3.89
N LYS A 99 0.36 -6.98 2.74
CA LYS A 99 -0.35 -6.14 1.78
C LYS A 99 -1.80 -6.57 1.70
N VAL A 100 -2.70 -5.58 1.77
CA VAL A 100 -4.10 -5.72 1.38
C VAL A 100 -4.26 -5.05 0.02
N ALA A 101 -4.80 -5.77 -0.96
CA ALA A 101 -5.16 -5.23 -2.27
C ALA A 101 -6.67 -5.31 -2.46
N ALA A 102 -7.31 -4.18 -2.73
CA ALA A 102 -8.74 -4.07 -2.92
C ALA A 102 -9.04 -3.68 -4.36
N TYR A 103 -9.91 -4.44 -5.02
CA TYR A 103 -10.21 -4.27 -6.44
C TYR A 103 -11.68 -3.94 -6.65
N ALA A 104 -11.94 -2.79 -7.29
CA ALA A 104 -13.27 -2.49 -7.77
C ALA A 104 -13.65 -3.48 -8.89
N PRO A 105 -14.90 -3.98 -8.91
CA PRO A 105 -15.38 -4.82 -10.00
C PRO A 105 -15.62 -3.97 -11.26
N ALA A 106 -15.76 -4.66 -12.39
CA ALA A 106 -16.16 -4.03 -13.64
C ALA A 106 -17.41 -3.14 -13.47
N PRO A 107 -17.46 -1.96 -14.12
CA PRO A 107 -16.56 -1.47 -15.17
C PRO A 107 -15.32 -0.71 -14.66
N SER A 108 -15.16 -0.52 -13.35
CA SER A 108 -14.02 0.19 -12.78
C SER A 108 -12.87 -0.80 -12.59
N ALA A 109 -11.77 -0.65 -13.33
CA ALA A 109 -10.57 -1.47 -13.15
C ALA A 109 -9.62 -0.86 -12.10
N TYR A 110 -10.18 -0.27 -11.03
CA TYR A 110 -9.41 0.49 -10.05
C TYR A 110 -9.03 -0.34 -8.83
N GLY A 111 -7.74 -0.31 -8.49
CA GLY A 111 -7.15 -0.98 -7.34
C GLY A 111 -6.67 0.00 -6.26
N SER A 112 -6.76 -0.44 -5.00
CA SER A 112 -6.17 0.24 -3.84
C SER A 112 -5.32 -0.73 -3.02
N TYR A 113 -4.17 -0.26 -2.56
CA TYR A 113 -3.12 -1.09 -1.99
C TYR A 113 -2.64 -0.52 -0.66
N TYR A 114 -2.56 -1.38 0.35
CA TYR A 114 -2.21 -0.99 1.73
C TYR A 114 -1.12 -1.90 2.25
N GLY A 115 0.04 -1.34 2.55
CA GLY A 115 1.19 -2.08 3.05
C GLY A 115 1.41 -1.85 4.53
N PHE A 116 1.71 -2.93 5.26
CA PHE A 116 1.99 -2.91 6.68
C PHE A 116 3.20 -3.77 7.01
N ALA A 117 3.93 -3.41 8.07
CA ALA A 117 4.91 -4.28 8.71
C ALA A 117 4.99 -3.98 10.22
N PRO A 118 5.27 -4.98 11.07
CA PRO A 118 5.38 -4.77 12.51
C PRO A 118 6.58 -3.87 12.85
N GLN A 119 6.53 -3.24 14.01
CA GLN A 119 7.65 -2.54 14.66
C GLN A 119 8.00 -3.27 15.97
N GLU A 120 9.27 -3.25 16.35
CA GLU A 120 9.75 -3.74 17.65
C GLU A 120 9.49 -2.73 18.78
#